data_AF-A0A5M8Q1C8-F1
#
_entry.id   AF-A0A5M8Q1C8-F1
#
_cell.length_a   1.000
_cell.length_b   1.000
_cell.length_c   1.000
_cell.angle_alpha   90.00
_cell.angle_beta   90.00
_cell.angle_gamma   90.00
#
_symmetry.space_group_name_H-M   'P 1'
#
loop_
_entity.id
_entity.type
_entity.pdbx_description
1 polymer ?
#
loop_
_entity_poly.entity_id
_entity_poly.type
_entity_poly.pdbx_seq_one_letter_code
_entity_poly.pdbx_strand_id
1 'polypeptide(L)'
;MHGLSLSCTTLAALIYLAAPSLAFPLAASSLTPRSRTCDNAPATVAGSLLPARHSTNTILWCATRTRTYIILEIITSTNSTPLRSLFTSVLYYLGMRIADFGDAVLPEGQFHWADDSGMEISTWNANNHQTTFGVVGAAVGALADYMRRTGRWGTARFWIFDGGFEVGAGELF
;
A
#
# COMPACT_ATOMS: atom_id res chain seq x y z
N MET A 1 -78.44 24.73 -26.34
CA MET A 1 -79.18 24.47 -27.59
C MET A 1 -78.21 23.91 -28.60
N HIS A 2 -78.52 22.70 -29.10
CA HIS A 2 -78.13 22.06 -30.38
C HIS A 2 -76.69 22.27 -30.91
N GLY A 3 -75.93 21.25 -31.28
CA GLY A 3 -76.22 19.86 -31.58
C GLY A 3 -75.03 19.29 -32.36
N LEU A 4 -74.83 17.98 -32.25
CA LEU A 4 -73.83 17.22 -33.00
C LEU A 4 -74.04 17.33 -34.52
N SER A 5 -72.93 17.33 -35.27
CA SER A 5 -72.94 16.86 -36.67
C SER A 5 -71.76 15.89 -36.90
N LEU A 6 -72.12 14.62 -37.08
CA LEU A 6 -71.31 13.55 -37.66
C LEU A 6 -71.36 13.65 -39.19
N SER A 7 -70.23 13.46 -39.90
CA SER A 7 -70.15 12.71 -41.17
C SER A 7 -68.69 12.75 -41.67
N CYS A 8 -67.98 11.64 -41.87
CA CYS A 8 -68.16 10.55 -42.84
C CYS A 8 -67.53 10.89 -44.21
N THR A 9 -66.37 10.28 -44.50
CA THR A 9 -65.87 9.76 -45.81
C THR A 9 -64.35 9.51 -45.68
N THR A 10 -63.87 8.29 -45.43
CA THR A 10 -63.60 7.15 -46.34
C THR A 10 -62.30 7.25 -47.17
N LEU A 11 -61.68 6.07 -47.33
CA LEU A 11 -60.75 5.62 -48.38
C LEU A 11 -59.24 5.76 -48.18
N ALA A 12 -58.68 4.65 -47.67
CA ALA A 12 -57.73 3.79 -48.39
C ALA A 12 -56.33 4.34 -48.74
N ALA A 13 -55.34 3.86 -47.99
CA ALA A 13 -54.05 3.47 -48.58
C ALA A 13 -53.44 2.32 -47.75
N LEU A 14 -53.83 1.11 -48.11
CA LEU A 14 -53.21 -0.15 -47.69
C LEU A 14 -51.95 -0.32 -48.55
N ILE A 15 -50.79 0.16 -48.08
CA ILE A 15 -49.51 -0.12 -48.73
C ILE A 15 -48.49 -0.55 -47.67
N TYR A 16 -48.31 -1.87 -47.61
CA TYR A 16 -47.05 -2.58 -47.42
C TYR A 16 -45.97 -1.94 -46.53
N LEU A 17 -45.95 -2.35 -45.26
CA LEU A 17 -44.75 -2.33 -44.44
C LEU A 17 -44.39 -3.77 -44.08
N ALA A 18 -43.76 -4.46 -45.03
CA ALA A 18 -42.95 -5.64 -44.72
C ALA A 18 -41.72 -5.15 -43.95
N ALA A 19 -41.81 -5.15 -42.62
CA ALA A 19 -40.68 -4.81 -41.77
C ALA A 19 -39.60 -5.91 -41.91
N PRO A 20 -38.35 -5.58 -42.28
CA PRO A 20 -37.26 -6.54 -42.21
C PRO A 20 -37.02 -6.85 -40.73
N SER A 21 -37.28 -8.10 -40.32
CA SER A 21 -36.91 -8.61 -39.00
C SER A 21 -35.38 -8.67 -38.93
N LEU A 22 -34.78 -7.61 -38.40
CA LEU A 22 -33.38 -7.59 -38.01
C LEU A 22 -33.20 -8.60 -36.87
N ALA A 23 -32.62 -9.75 -37.18
CA ALA A 23 -32.12 -10.66 -36.16
C ALA A 23 -31.01 -9.94 -35.40
N PHE A 24 -31.30 -9.49 -34.18
CA PHE A 24 -30.29 -8.94 -33.29
C PHE A 24 -29.27 -10.03 -32.98
N PRO A 25 -27.97 -9.83 -33.26
CA PRO A 25 -26.96 -10.73 -32.76
C PRO A 25 -27.00 -10.65 -31.23
N LEU A 26 -27.41 -11.73 -30.58
CA LEU A 26 -27.21 -11.91 -29.15
C LEU A 26 -25.70 -11.79 -28.91
N ALA A 27 -25.30 -10.70 -28.25
CA ALA A 27 -23.94 -10.49 -27.83
C ALA A 27 -23.49 -11.74 -27.09
N ALA A 28 -22.55 -12.49 -27.69
CA ALA A 28 -21.95 -13.64 -27.02
C ALA A 28 -21.33 -13.10 -25.74
N SER A 29 -21.94 -13.45 -24.60
CA SER A 29 -21.36 -13.16 -23.30
C SER A 29 -20.06 -13.93 -23.26
N SER A 30 -18.94 -13.20 -23.39
CA SER A 30 -17.62 -13.74 -23.18
C SER A 30 -17.58 -14.26 -21.74
N LEU A 31 -17.73 -15.58 -21.59
CA LEU A 31 -17.44 -16.26 -20.35
C LEU A 31 -15.94 -16.13 -20.15
N THR A 32 -15.50 -15.09 -19.44
CA THR A 32 -14.13 -15.00 -18.98
C THR A 32 -13.85 -16.25 -18.13
N PRO A 33 -12.86 -17.08 -18.50
CA PRO A 33 -12.49 -18.25 -17.70
C PRO A 33 -12.24 -17.79 -16.27
N ARG A 34 -12.97 -18.36 -15.31
CA ARG A 34 -12.73 -18.07 -13.89
C ARG A 34 -11.30 -18.50 -13.58
N SER A 35 -10.44 -17.54 -13.27
CA SER A 35 -9.09 -17.83 -12.79
C SER A 35 -9.22 -18.70 -11.54
N ARG A 36 -8.54 -19.85 -11.53
CA ARG A 36 -8.42 -20.65 -10.31
C ARG A 36 -7.42 -19.92 -9.42
N THR A 37 -7.80 -19.62 -8.18
CA THR A 37 -6.89 -19.04 -7.19
C THR A 37 -6.35 -20.11 -6.26
N CYS A 38 -5.17 -19.90 -5.67
CA CYS A 38 -4.62 -20.83 -4.68
C CYS A 38 -5.40 -20.74 -3.36
N ASP A 39 -5.83 -21.87 -2.78
CA ASP A 39 -6.60 -21.90 -1.53
C ASP A 39 -5.86 -21.26 -0.33
N ASN A 40 -4.53 -21.26 -0.35
CA ASN A 40 -3.67 -20.68 0.67
C ASN A 40 -3.19 -19.24 0.34
N ALA A 41 -3.54 -18.71 -0.83
CA ALA A 41 -3.20 -17.35 -1.26
C ALA A 41 -4.33 -16.84 -2.19
N PRO A 42 -5.46 -16.37 -1.61
CA PRO A 42 -6.70 -16.11 -2.36
C PRO A 42 -6.57 -15.03 -3.44
N ALA A 43 -5.53 -14.19 -3.38
CA ALA A 43 -5.22 -13.17 -4.38
C ALA A 43 -4.30 -13.68 -5.51
N THR A 44 -3.85 -14.93 -5.46
CA THR A 44 -2.88 -15.49 -6.41
C THR A 44 -3.57 -16.42 -7.40
N VAL A 45 -3.38 -16.17 -8.70
CA VAL A 45 -3.86 -17.03 -9.78
C VAL A 45 -2.96 -18.28 -9.89
N ALA A 46 -3.57 -19.46 -9.93
CA ALA A 46 -2.88 -20.73 -10.09
C ALA A 46 -2.02 -20.71 -11.36
N GLY A 47 -0.71 -20.91 -11.21
CA GLY A 47 0.29 -20.84 -12.29
C GLY A 47 1.07 -19.52 -12.36
N SER A 48 0.71 -18.48 -11.61
CA SER A 48 1.56 -17.29 -11.45
C SER A 48 2.76 -17.56 -10.54
N LEU A 49 3.87 -16.85 -10.74
CA LEU A 49 5.00 -16.86 -9.82
C LEU A 49 4.52 -16.41 -8.43
N LEU A 50 4.58 -17.32 -7.46
CA LEU A 50 4.35 -16.96 -6.06
C LEU A 50 5.46 -15.99 -5.64
N PRO A 51 5.13 -14.85 -5.01
CA PRO A 51 6.17 -14.06 -4.35
C PRO A 51 6.88 -14.96 -3.34
N ALA A 52 8.21 -14.84 -3.26
CA ALA A 52 8.99 -15.58 -2.29
C ALA A 52 8.34 -15.43 -0.91
N ARG A 53 8.09 -16.58 -0.25
CA ARG A 53 7.38 -16.63 1.03
C ARG A 53 8.21 -15.87 2.06
N HIS A 54 7.89 -14.61 2.32
CA HIS A 54 8.41 -13.90 3.49
C HIS A 54 7.94 -14.67 4.74
N SER A 55 8.85 -14.83 5.70
CA SER A 55 8.64 -15.54 6.96
C SER A 55 7.31 -15.17 7.62
N THR A 56 6.60 -16.14 8.21
CA THR A 56 5.33 -15.88 8.94
C THR A 56 5.52 -15.01 10.19
N ASN A 57 6.76 -14.70 10.56
CA ASN A 57 7.10 -13.85 11.71
C ASN A 57 7.29 -12.38 11.33
N THR A 58 7.23 -12.04 10.05
CA THR A 58 7.40 -10.65 9.60
C THR A 58 6.07 -9.93 9.46
N ILE A 59 6.05 -8.66 9.84
CA ILE A 59 4.88 -7.79 9.83
C ILE A 59 5.12 -6.67 8.83
N LEU A 60 4.21 -6.49 7.87
CA LEU A 60 4.21 -5.36 6.96
C LEU A 60 3.47 -4.18 7.61
N TRP A 61 4.12 -3.02 7.69
CA TRP A 61 3.54 -1.81 8.27
C TRP A 61 3.87 -0.56 7.42
N CYS A 62 2.84 0.17 7.01
CA CYS A 62 2.99 1.32 6.12
C CYS A 62 3.24 2.62 6.89
N ALA A 63 4.16 3.45 6.39
CA ALA A 63 4.29 4.82 6.86
C ALA A 63 3.11 5.67 6.36
N THR A 64 2.62 6.57 7.21
CA THR A 64 1.43 7.37 6.88
C THR A 64 1.79 8.45 5.85
N ARG A 65 0.99 8.57 4.78
CA ARG A 65 1.12 9.59 3.71
C ARG A 65 2.44 9.54 2.91
N THR A 66 3.10 8.39 2.85
CA THR A 66 4.26 8.18 1.97
C THR A 66 4.10 6.89 1.16
N ARG A 67 5.04 6.62 0.26
CA ARG A 67 5.17 5.32 -0.41
C ARG A 67 6.06 4.34 0.37
N THR A 68 6.58 4.78 1.52
CA THR A 68 7.47 4.01 2.36
C THR A 68 6.69 3.06 3.25
N TYR A 69 7.17 1.83 3.37
CA TYR A 69 6.69 0.87 4.36
C TYR A 69 7.85 0.04 4.87
N ILE A 70 7.63 -0.60 6.00
CA ILE A 70 8.60 -1.54 6.58
C ILE A 70 8.03 -2.95 6.60
N ILE A 71 8.90 -3.92 6.43
CA ILE A 71 8.67 -5.30 6.84
C ILE A 71 9.52 -5.48 8.10
N LEU A 72 8.93 -5.86 9.23
CA LEU A 72 9.64 -5.89 10.53
C LEU A 72 9.45 -7.23 11.24
N GLU A 73 10.40 -7.56 12.09
CA GLU A 73 10.32 -8.65 13.06
C GLU A 73 10.74 -8.14 14.43
N ILE A 74 9.88 -8.38 15.43
CA ILE A 74 10.21 -8.12 16.83
C ILE A 74 11.05 -9.28 17.35
N ILE A 75 12.25 -8.97 17.83
CA ILE A 75 13.23 -9.97 18.30
C ILE A 75 12.99 -10.25 19.79
N THR A 76 13.07 -9.22 20.63
CA THR A 76 12.91 -9.34 22.08
C THR A 76 11.99 -8.24 22.62
N SER A 77 11.07 -8.57 23.51
CA SER A 77 10.22 -7.57 24.17
C SER A 77 11.04 -6.68 25.10
N THR A 78 10.76 -5.38 25.11
CA THR A 78 11.42 -4.41 26.01
C THR A 78 10.46 -3.36 26.52
N ASN A 79 10.93 -2.51 27.44
CA ASN A 79 10.15 -1.42 28.01
C ASN A 79 9.85 -0.33 26.98
N SER A 80 8.60 0.14 26.97
CA SER A 80 8.17 1.14 25.98
C SER A 80 8.76 2.54 26.21
N THR A 81 9.06 2.89 27.47
CA THR A 81 9.51 4.24 27.84
C THR A 81 10.80 4.67 27.13
N PRO A 82 11.92 3.91 27.20
CA PRO A 82 13.14 4.30 26.51
C PRO A 82 12.98 4.31 24.98
N LEU A 83 12.25 3.33 24.40
CA LEU A 83 11.94 3.34 22.97
C LEU A 83 11.16 4.58 22.51
N ARG A 84 10.19 5.06 23.30
CA ARG A 84 9.44 6.29 22.99
C ARG A 84 10.36 7.51 22.98
N SER A 85 11.29 7.59 23.93
CA SER A 85 12.28 8.65 24.00
C SER A 85 13.17 8.63 22.75
N LEU A 86 13.75 7.46 22.43
CA LEU A 86 14.57 7.24 21.24
C LEU A 86 13.84 7.68 19.96
N PHE A 87 12.63 7.16 19.73
CA PHE A 87 11.86 7.51 18.52
C PHE A 87 11.55 9.00 18.43
N THR A 88 11.24 9.65 19.56
CA THR A 88 10.96 11.10 19.58
C THR A 88 12.21 11.88 19.18
N SER A 89 13.37 11.57 19.77
CA SER A 89 14.64 12.24 19.48
C SER A 89 15.08 12.05 18.03
N VAL A 90 14.98 10.82 17.51
CA VAL A 90 15.33 10.49 16.12
C VAL A 90 14.43 11.22 15.14
N LEU A 91 13.11 11.15 15.32
CA LEU A 91 12.16 11.81 14.42
C LEU A 91 12.28 13.34 14.48
N TYR A 92 12.59 13.90 15.65
CA TYR A 92 12.88 15.32 15.80
C TYR A 92 14.14 15.72 15.02
N TYR A 93 15.25 14.97 15.19
CA TYR A 93 16.49 15.21 14.47
C TYR A 93 16.31 15.12 12.95
N LEU A 94 15.67 14.06 12.46
CA LEU A 94 15.44 13.85 11.02
C LEU A 94 14.54 14.95 10.45
N GLY A 95 13.49 15.34 11.19
CA GLY A 95 12.62 16.46 10.80
C GLY A 95 13.37 17.79 10.68
N MET A 96 14.19 18.12 11.68
CA MET A 96 15.07 19.30 11.65
C MET A 96 16.05 19.25 10.47
N ARG A 97 16.72 18.10 10.27
CA ARG A 97 17.70 17.91 9.19
C ARG A 97 17.09 18.12 7.80
N ILE A 98 15.85 17.68 7.60
CA ILE A 98 15.11 17.87 6.34
C ILE A 98 14.63 19.32 6.20
N ALA A 99 14.18 19.95 7.28
CA ALA A 99 13.73 21.33 7.25
C ALA A 99 14.86 22.31 6.89
N ASP A 100 16.05 22.10 7.45
CA ASP A 100 17.17 23.03 7.30
C ASP A 100 17.95 22.83 5.98
N PHE A 101 17.98 21.60 5.46
CA PHE A 101 18.89 21.24 4.36
C PHE A 101 18.22 20.39 3.26
N GLY A 102 16.92 20.13 3.37
CA GLY A 102 16.18 19.28 2.44
C GLY A 102 16.35 17.78 2.67
N ASP A 103 15.56 17.00 1.93
CA ASP A 103 15.63 15.54 1.93
C ASP A 103 16.78 15.06 1.03
N ALA A 104 17.94 14.85 1.65
CA ALA A 104 19.16 14.39 0.98
C ALA A 104 19.45 12.91 1.24
N VAL A 105 20.31 12.33 0.41
CA VAL A 105 20.85 10.98 0.62
C VAL A 105 21.64 10.93 1.93
N LEU A 106 21.50 9.82 2.67
CA LEU A 106 22.30 9.58 3.86
C LEU A 106 23.79 9.58 3.53
N PRO A 107 24.62 10.36 4.24
CA PRO A 107 26.06 10.22 4.16
C PRO A 107 26.47 8.77 4.43
N GLU A 108 27.38 8.24 3.62
CA GLU A 108 27.87 6.85 3.72
C GLU A 108 26.78 5.77 3.60
N GLY A 109 25.55 6.15 3.25
CA GLY A 109 24.41 5.24 3.15
C GLY A 109 23.96 4.68 4.48
N GLN A 110 24.27 5.34 5.60
CA GLN A 110 23.96 4.86 6.94
C GLN A 110 23.41 5.98 7.83
N PHE A 111 22.60 5.60 8.80
CA PHE A 111 22.13 6.45 9.88
C PHE A 111 22.20 5.65 11.17
N HIS A 112 22.77 6.24 12.21
CA HIS A 112 22.92 5.64 13.52
C HIS A 112 22.56 6.68 14.58
N TRP A 113 21.80 6.25 15.59
CA TRP A 113 21.42 7.08 16.72
C TRP A 113 21.32 6.24 17.98
N ALA A 114 22.08 6.62 19.00
CA ALA A 114 21.98 6.08 20.34
C ALA A 114 21.51 7.17 21.31
N ASP A 115 20.70 6.81 22.31
CA ASP A 115 20.32 7.72 23.39
C ASP A 115 20.97 7.35 24.73
N ASP A 116 20.85 8.24 25.71
CA ASP A 116 21.42 8.05 27.05
C ASP A 116 20.82 6.87 27.83
N SER A 117 19.71 6.29 27.34
CA SER A 117 19.09 5.11 27.94
C SER A 117 19.71 3.80 27.47
N GLY A 118 20.69 3.87 26.56
CA GLY A 118 21.37 2.73 25.96
C GLY A 118 20.58 2.06 24.84
N MET A 119 19.50 2.70 24.37
CA MET A 119 18.78 2.25 23.19
C MET A 119 19.43 2.81 21.93
N GLU A 120 19.40 2.03 20.87
CA GLU A 120 20.04 2.39 19.61
C GLU A 120 19.15 2.04 18.43
N ILE A 121 19.12 2.90 17.43
CA ILE A 121 18.59 2.58 16.10
C ILE A 121 19.64 2.84 15.04
N SER A 122 19.83 1.85 14.18
CA SER A 122 20.76 1.88 13.06
C SER A 122 20.03 1.50 11.78
N THR A 123 20.28 2.22 10.69
CA THR A 123 19.76 1.90 9.36
C THR A 123 20.87 2.03 8.32
N TRP A 124 20.80 1.22 7.27
CA TRP A 124 21.79 1.22 6.19
C TRP A 124 21.12 0.91 4.85
N ASN A 125 21.75 1.37 3.77
CA ASN A 125 21.33 1.08 2.40
C ASN A 125 21.33 -0.42 2.11
N ALA A 126 20.30 -0.89 1.42
CA ALA A 126 20.22 -2.25 0.91
C ALA A 126 20.46 -2.23 -0.62
N ASN A 127 21.23 -3.19 -1.13
CA ASN A 127 21.35 -3.46 -2.57
C ASN A 127 21.75 -2.25 -3.45
N ASN A 128 22.64 -1.38 -2.95
CA ASN A 128 23.08 -0.15 -3.63
C ASN A 128 21.95 0.86 -3.94
N HIS A 129 20.77 0.71 -3.33
CA HIS A 129 19.76 1.74 -3.36
C HIS A 129 20.16 2.89 -2.43
N GLN A 130 19.80 4.12 -2.82
CA GLN A 130 20.07 5.31 -2.03
C GLN A 130 18.92 5.55 -1.05
N THR A 131 19.20 5.48 0.25
CA THR A 131 18.28 5.90 1.31
C THR A 131 18.46 7.39 1.60
N THR A 132 17.35 8.11 1.77
CA THR A 132 17.34 9.53 2.16
C THR A 132 16.93 9.69 3.62
N PHE A 133 17.19 10.88 4.20
CA PHE A 133 16.73 11.21 5.56
C PHE A 133 15.20 11.05 5.72
N GLY A 134 14.43 11.42 4.69
CA GLY A 134 12.98 11.30 4.65
C GLY A 134 12.50 9.84 4.66
N VAL A 135 13.19 8.97 3.92
CA VAL A 135 12.90 7.52 3.93
C VAL A 135 13.18 6.92 5.31
N VAL A 136 14.31 7.26 5.95
CA VAL A 136 14.58 6.82 7.33
C VAL A 136 13.50 7.33 8.27
N GLY A 137 13.16 8.62 8.21
CA GLY A 137 12.13 9.22 9.07
C GLY A 137 10.77 8.53 8.92
N ALA A 138 10.38 8.20 7.69
CA ALA A 138 9.15 7.47 7.41
C ALA A 138 9.20 6.03 7.97
N ALA A 139 10.32 5.33 7.82
CA ALA A 139 10.50 3.97 8.34
C ALA A 139 10.47 3.92 9.87
N VAL A 140 11.21 4.81 10.54
CA VAL A 140 11.22 4.94 12.00
C VAL A 140 9.83 5.32 12.51
N GLY A 141 9.13 6.24 11.83
CA GLY A 141 7.76 6.61 12.14
C GLY A 141 6.79 5.43 12.01
N ALA A 142 6.95 4.59 10.98
CA ALA A 142 6.17 3.37 10.80
C ALA A 142 6.42 2.36 11.94
N LEU A 143 7.68 2.14 12.33
CA LEU A 143 8.05 1.26 13.42
C LEU A 143 7.44 1.72 14.76
N ALA A 144 7.59 3.02 15.06
CA ALA A 144 7.02 3.63 16.26
C ALA A 144 5.49 3.55 16.28
N ASP A 145 4.82 3.78 15.15
CA ASP A 145 3.36 3.66 15.04
C ASP A 145 2.88 2.22 15.26
N TYR A 146 3.55 1.23 14.66
CA TYR A 146 3.26 -0.19 14.89
C TYR A 146 3.32 -0.54 16.38
N MET A 147 4.43 -0.23 17.06
CA MET A 147 4.61 -0.57 18.48
C MET A 147 3.57 0.13 19.35
N ARG A 148 3.26 1.39 19.04
CA ARG A 148 2.25 2.16 19.75
C ARG A 148 0.84 1.59 19.58
N ARG A 149 0.44 1.20 18.37
CA ARG A 149 -0.92 0.69 18.10
C ARG A 149 -1.14 -0.74 18.58
N THR A 150 -0.12 -1.57 18.53
CA THR A 150 -0.22 -2.97 18.93
C THR A 150 0.14 -3.22 20.39
N GLY A 151 0.82 -2.28 21.04
CA GLY A 151 1.37 -2.46 22.38
C GLY A 151 2.59 -3.40 22.43
N ARG A 152 3.11 -3.85 21.27
CA ARG A 152 4.26 -4.76 21.17
C ARG A 152 5.54 -3.95 21.05
N TRP A 153 6.17 -3.68 22.19
CA TRP A 153 7.43 -2.95 22.29
C TRP A 153 8.60 -3.92 22.40
N GLY A 154 9.68 -3.66 21.66
CA GLY A 154 10.80 -4.59 21.60
C GLY A 154 11.93 -4.12 20.70
N THR A 155 13.06 -4.82 20.79
CA THR A 155 14.10 -4.78 19.76
C THR A 155 13.53 -5.34 18.46
N ALA A 156 14.03 -4.85 17.34
CA ALA A 156 13.47 -5.19 16.04
C ALA A 156 14.54 -5.20 14.96
N ARG A 157 14.36 -6.06 13.97
CA ARG A 157 14.97 -5.90 12.64
C ARG A 157 13.90 -5.51 11.64
N PHE A 158 14.24 -4.68 10.68
CA PHE A 158 13.28 -4.25 9.66
C PHE A 158 13.95 -3.96 8.32
N TRP A 159 13.18 -4.15 7.26
CA TRP A 159 13.53 -3.83 5.88
C TRP A 159 12.66 -2.66 5.43
N ILE A 160 13.27 -1.70 4.76
CA ILE A 160 12.65 -0.44 4.34
C ILE A 160 12.41 -0.51 2.84
N PHE A 161 11.15 -0.35 2.47
CA PHE A 161 10.72 -0.28 1.08
C PHE A 161 10.18 1.11 0.78
N ASP A 162 10.49 1.64 -0.40
CA ASP A 162 9.84 2.83 -0.94
C ASP A 162 9.24 2.50 -2.32
N GLY A 163 7.91 2.49 -2.39
CA GLY A 163 7.20 1.97 -3.55
C GLY A 163 7.43 0.46 -3.73
N GLY A 164 7.96 0.04 -4.87
CA GLY A 164 8.17 -1.37 -5.20
C GLY A 164 9.54 -1.94 -4.85
N PHE A 165 10.43 -1.13 -4.25
CA PHE A 165 11.84 -1.46 -4.10
C PHE A 165 12.29 -1.41 -2.64
N GLU A 166 13.10 -2.38 -2.24
CA GLU A 166 13.84 -2.34 -0.98
C GLU A 166 14.98 -1.33 -1.12
N VAL A 167 14.98 -0.32 -0.24
CA VAL A 167 15.96 0.78 -0.28
C VAL A 167 16.94 0.73 0.89
N GLY A 168 16.54 0.11 2.00
CA GLY A 168 17.37 0.01 3.20
C GLY A 168 16.93 -1.10 4.13
N ALA A 169 17.69 -1.28 5.19
CA ALA A 169 17.36 -2.11 6.34
C ALA A 169 17.77 -1.41 7.63
N GLY A 170 17.33 -1.93 8.76
CA GLY A 170 17.71 -1.39 10.05
C GLY A 170 17.47 -2.34 11.21
N GLU A 171 18.08 -1.99 12.32
CA GLU A 171 18.00 -2.67 13.60
C GLU A 171 17.73 -1.67 14.71
N LEU A 172 16.99 -2.13 15.71
CA LEU A 172 16.64 -1.41 16.92
C LEU A 172 17.03 -2.29 18.11
N PHE A 173 17.89 -1.76 18.97
CA PHE A 173 18.46 -2.42 20.14
C PHE A 173 18.02 -1.73 21.42
#